data_AF-A0A239VUS2-F1
#
_entry.id   AF-A0A239VUS2-F1
#
_cell.length_a   1.000
_cell.length_b   1.000
_cell.length_c   1.000
_cell.angle_alpha   90.00
_cell.angle_beta   90.00
_cell.angle_gamma   90.00
#
_symmetry.space_group_name_H-M   'P 1'
#
loop_
_entity.id
_entity.type
_entity.pdbx_description
1 polymer ?
#
loop_
_entity_poly.entity_id
_entity_poly.type
_entity_poly.pdbx_seq_one_letter_code
_entity_poly.pdbx_strand_id
1 'polypeptide(L)'
;MKIVLLDTGRGVSAETIRMWRENLELLDTDEVELMAWQPPVEPLPVARHFVFGPRLDVRRPEPLSVQTLNGSDGADVDVADLVAEPAASERGGVAGAGGEESPVSVSDLAGQMGEVVQDHVTPGRIADPNGEVYRTGAEARASVSLPKYHPERVRQGVKWRSRRVKAKAVQVKRAAKANIKASDRPLAKVAQQAIAVRHGSISTRFAVALSRSRTASEVFAGADLVFPVDARSQRGAWLLARRHPGPDVVVGYPAAKRALRARRAR
;
A
#
# COMPACT_ATOMS: atom_id res chain seq x y z
N MET A 1 4.55 -10.01 22.51
CA MET A 1 4.92 -10.39 21.12
C MET A 1 5.19 -9.13 20.33
N LYS A 2 6.10 -9.14 19.36
CA LYS A 2 6.44 -7.95 18.56
C LYS A 2 5.72 -7.94 17.21
N ILE A 3 4.92 -6.90 16.98
CA ILE A 3 4.02 -6.79 15.84
C ILE A 3 4.36 -5.52 15.06
N VAL A 4 4.60 -5.66 13.76
CA VAL A 4 4.88 -4.54 12.87
C VAL A 4 3.68 -4.27 11.99
N LEU A 5 3.14 -3.05 12.07
CA LEU A 5 2.07 -2.57 11.21
C LEU A 5 2.66 -1.74 10.07
N LEU A 6 2.22 -2.00 8.84
CA LEU A 6 2.64 -1.23 7.67
C LEU A 6 1.44 -0.50 7.09
N ASP A 7 1.50 0.83 7.04
CA ASP A 7 0.42 1.67 6.55
C ASP A 7 0.89 2.73 5.55
N THR A 8 0.11 2.95 4.50
CA THR A 8 0.28 4.03 3.53
C THR A 8 -0.89 5.01 3.51
N GLY A 9 -1.80 4.87 4.45
CA GLY A 9 -2.94 5.75 4.68
C GLY A 9 -2.54 7.19 4.95
N ARG A 10 -3.56 8.04 5.09
CA ARG A 10 -3.38 9.44 5.47
C ARG A 10 -3.77 9.59 6.93
N GLY A 11 -2.86 10.14 7.74
CA GLY A 11 -3.15 10.61 9.10
C GLY A 11 -3.61 9.50 10.03
N VAL A 12 -2.71 8.59 10.38
CA VAL A 12 -2.97 7.61 11.44
C VAL A 12 -3.19 8.37 12.76
N SER A 13 -4.27 8.04 13.45
CA SER A 13 -4.66 8.60 14.76
C SER A 13 -4.59 7.53 15.87
N ALA A 14 -4.63 7.94 17.13
CA ALA A 14 -4.69 7.01 18.26
C ALA A 14 -5.93 6.10 18.19
N GLU A 15 -7.06 6.64 17.74
CA GLU A 15 -8.29 5.86 17.52
C GLU A 15 -8.11 4.78 16.45
N THR A 16 -7.39 5.10 15.37
CA THR A 16 -7.07 4.14 14.31
C THR A 16 -6.22 2.99 14.86
N ILE A 17 -5.21 3.30 15.68
CA ILE A 17 -4.40 2.29 16.37
C ILE A 17 -5.26 1.43 17.28
N ARG A 18 -6.13 2.04 18.10
CA ARG A 18 -7.05 1.32 18.99
C ARG A 18 -7.93 0.34 18.22
N MET A 19 -8.53 0.79 17.12
CA MET A 19 -9.33 -0.06 16.23
C MET A 19 -8.51 -1.23 15.67
N TRP A 20 -7.25 -1.01 15.27
CA TRP A 20 -6.38 -2.11 14.81
C TRP A 20 -6.06 -3.09 15.94
N ARG A 21 -5.77 -2.61 17.16
CA ARG A 21 -5.51 -3.47 18.32
C ARG A 21 -6.73 -4.35 18.63
N GLU A 22 -7.92 -3.76 18.65
CA GLU A 22 -9.18 -4.48 18.87
C GLU A 22 -9.46 -5.50 17.76
N ASN A 23 -9.38 -5.07 16.50
CA ASN A 23 -9.63 -5.94 15.35
C ASN A 23 -8.59 -7.06 15.19
N LEU A 24 -7.41 -6.94 15.77
CA LEU A 24 -6.39 -8.00 15.77
C LEU A 24 -6.39 -8.80 17.08
N GLU A 25 -7.20 -8.42 18.07
CA GLU A 25 -7.21 -9.01 19.42
C GLU A 25 -5.80 -8.96 20.05
N LEU A 26 -5.15 -7.80 19.95
CA LEU A 26 -3.83 -7.56 20.53
C LEU A 26 -3.95 -7.41 22.05
N LEU A 27 -2.99 -7.97 22.77
CA LEU A 27 -2.88 -7.80 24.22
C LEU A 27 -2.14 -6.49 24.51
N ASP A 28 -2.27 -6.00 25.75
CA ASP A 28 -1.54 -4.81 26.20
C ASP A 28 -0.03 -5.08 26.29
N THR A 29 0.36 -6.35 26.51
CA THR A 29 1.75 -6.82 26.50
C THR A 29 2.32 -7.00 25.09
N ASP A 30 1.53 -6.82 24.04
CA ASP A 30 2.02 -6.86 22.66
C ASP A 30 2.64 -5.53 22.26
N GLU A 31 3.89 -5.58 21.84
CA GLU A 31 4.63 -4.44 21.32
C GLU A 31 4.22 -4.20 19.88
N VAL A 32 3.70 -3.00 19.62
CA VAL A 32 3.27 -2.59 18.28
C VAL A 32 4.24 -1.54 17.76
N GLU A 33 4.85 -1.81 16.61
CA GLU A 33 5.68 -0.84 15.89
C GLU A 33 5.02 -0.49 14.57
N LEU A 34 5.02 0.80 14.22
CA LEU A 34 4.37 1.31 13.03
C LEU A 34 5.41 1.80 12.03
N MET A 35 5.31 1.35 10.79
CA MET A 35 5.96 1.98 9.65
C MET A 35 4.91 2.60 8.75
N ALA A 36 4.91 3.93 8.67
CA ALA A 36 3.91 4.69 7.94
C ALA A 36 4.50 5.48 6.78
N TRP A 37 3.68 5.69 5.75
CA TRP A 37 4.00 6.62 4.66
C TRP A 37 3.70 8.09 5.03
N GLN A 38 2.90 8.38 6.04
CA GLN A 38 2.59 9.76 6.43
C GLN A 38 2.90 9.95 7.91
N PRO A 39 3.33 11.16 8.31
CA PRO A 39 3.44 11.46 9.73
C PRO A 39 2.07 11.38 10.40
N PRO A 40 2.04 11.10 11.71
CA PRO A 40 0.79 11.10 12.44
C PRO A 40 0.35 12.55 12.72
N VAL A 41 -0.91 12.74 13.07
CA VAL A 41 -1.43 14.06 13.48
C VAL A 41 -1.09 14.35 14.95
N GLU A 42 -0.95 13.29 15.73
CA GLU A 42 -0.69 13.30 17.17
C GLU A 42 0.26 12.14 17.53
N PRO A 43 0.98 12.20 18.66
CA PRO A 43 1.75 11.06 19.14
C PRO A 43 0.87 9.81 19.29
N LEU A 44 1.35 8.66 18.80
CA LEU A 44 0.56 7.43 18.73
C LEU A 44 0.88 6.45 19.89
N PRO A 45 -0.09 5.64 20.35
CA PRO A 45 0.13 4.62 21.39
C PRO A 45 0.77 3.34 20.82
N VAL A 46 1.96 3.50 20.24
CA VAL A 46 2.79 2.44 19.67
C VAL A 46 4.18 2.50 20.30
N ALA A 47 4.91 1.38 20.32
CA ALA A 47 6.25 1.31 20.89
C ALA A 47 7.25 2.16 20.10
N ARG A 48 7.19 2.09 18.77
CA ARG A 48 8.02 2.90 17.85
C ARG A 48 7.24 3.26 16.59
N HIS A 49 7.50 4.44 16.04
CA HIS A 49 6.87 4.93 14.82
C HIS A 49 7.91 5.45 13.84
N PHE A 50 7.95 4.87 12.64
CA PHE A 50 8.86 5.22 11.55
C PHE A 50 8.10 5.78 10.35
N VAL A 51 8.50 6.95 9.86
CA VAL A 51 7.87 7.61 8.71
C VAL A 51 8.79 7.58 7.49
N PHE A 52 8.24 7.24 6.32
CA PHE A 52 8.94 7.14 5.03
C PHE A 52 8.44 8.15 3.97
N GLY A 53 7.52 9.02 4.36
CA GLY A 53 6.65 9.81 3.48
C GLY A 53 7.27 10.80 2.52
N PRO A 54 6.44 11.44 1.67
CA PRO A 54 6.90 12.33 0.61
C PRO A 54 7.39 13.68 1.11
N ARG A 55 7.06 14.03 2.36
CA ARG A 55 7.68 15.17 3.08
C ARG A 55 9.13 14.87 3.47
N LEU A 56 9.52 13.59 3.45
CA LEU A 56 10.89 13.17 3.57
C LEU A 56 11.48 13.08 2.18
N ASP A 57 12.75 13.44 2.04
CA ASP A 57 13.47 13.21 0.79
C ASP A 57 13.36 11.73 0.46
N VAL A 58 12.69 11.38 -0.65
CA VAL A 58 12.51 9.99 -1.11
C VAL A 58 13.86 9.32 -1.40
N ARG A 59 14.94 10.11 -1.49
CA ARG A 59 16.32 9.62 -1.60
C ARG A 59 16.95 9.29 -0.24
N ARG A 60 16.39 9.79 0.86
CA ARG A 60 16.84 9.45 2.22
C ARG A 60 16.64 7.95 2.42
N PRO A 61 17.71 7.21 2.78
CA PRO A 61 17.62 5.77 2.96
C PRO A 61 16.92 5.41 4.26
N GLU A 62 17.06 6.22 5.31
CA GLU A 62 16.51 5.93 6.64
C GLU A 62 15.23 6.73 6.93
N PRO A 63 14.24 6.12 7.61
CA PRO A 63 13.05 6.81 8.05
C PRO A 63 13.38 7.87 9.10
N LEU A 64 12.37 8.68 9.42
CA LEU A 64 12.36 9.43 10.68
C LEU A 64 11.70 8.60 11.77
N SER A 65 12.34 8.54 12.94
CA SER A 65 11.72 8.11 14.17
C SER A 65 10.87 9.26 14.73
N VAL A 66 9.58 9.01 14.97
CA VAL A 66 8.62 10.02 15.44
C VAL A 66 8.23 9.72 16.89
N GLN A 67 8.07 10.77 17.68
CA GLN A 67 7.63 10.65 19.07
C GLN A 67 6.32 9.86 19.21
N THR A 68 6.27 8.99 20.23
CA THR A 68 5.12 8.15 20.55
C THR A 68 4.64 8.42 21.97
N LEU A 69 3.42 7.99 22.30
CA LEU A 69 2.89 8.10 23.68
C LEU A 69 3.59 7.14 24.65
N ASN A 70 4.17 6.05 24.14
CA ASN A 70 4.79 5.02 24.95
C ASN A 70 6.30 5.25 25.18
N GLY A 71 6.88 6.29 24.58
CA GLY A 71 8.28 6.65 24.76
C GLY A 71 8.77 7.69 23.77
N SER A 72 9.71 8.51 24.25
CA SER A 72 10.45 9.53 23.47
C SER A 72 11.90 9.14 23.16
N ASP A 73 12.39 8.04 23.72
CA ASP A 73 13.82 7.69 23.64
C ASP A 73 14.24 7.41 22.20
N GLY A 74 15.02 8.32 21.63
CA GLY A 74 15.54 8.23 20.26
C GLY A 74 14.55 8.67 19.18
N ALA A 75 13.55 9.48 19.50
CA ALA A 75 12.77 10.18 18.47
C ALA A 75 13.66 11.23 17.77
N ASP A 76 13.66 11.22 16.43
CA ASP A 76 14.40 12.20 15.63
C ASP A 76 13.66 13.55 15.60
N VAL A 77 12.32 13.50 15.65
CA VAL A 77 11.45 14.66 15.41
C VAL A 77 10.20 14.61 16.28
N ASP A 78 9.80 15.77 16.80
CA ASP A 78 8.49 15.97 17.45
C ASP A 78 7.37 15.96 16.39
N VAL A 79 6.22 15.37 16.74
CA VAL A 79 5.03 15.43 15.89
C VAL A 79 4.63 16.87 15.58
N ALA A 80 4.79 17.78 16.56
CA ALA A 80 4.50 19.20 16.39
C ALA A 80 5.30 19.82 15.24
N ASP A 81 6.59 19.51 15.09
CA ASP A 81 7.44 20.02 14.03
C ASP A 81 7.02 19.49 12.64
N LEU A 82 6.54 18.25 12.58
CA LEU A 82 6.05 17.62 11.34
C LEU A 82 4.69 18.16 10.90
N VAL A 83 3.89 18.64 11.86
CA VAL A 83 2.54 19.19 11.63
C VAL A 83 2.59 20.70 11.39
N ALA A 84 3.49 21.44 12.02
CA ALA A 84 3.61 22.90 11.96
C ALA A 84 4.07 23.45 10.60
N GLU A 85 4.66 22.63 9.74
CA GLU A 85 5.01 23.00 8.35
C GLU A 85 3.81 22.84 7.41
N PRO A 86 2.93 23.87 7.35
CA PRO A 86 2.55 24.43 6.06
C PRO A 86 2.33 25.96 6.15
N ALA A 87 3.38 26.78 6.20
CA ALA A 87 3.18 28.25 6.15
C ALA A 87 4.31 29.10 5.53
N ALA A 88 5.47 28.54 5.16
CA ALA A 88 6.59 29.34 4.67
C ALA A 88 7.12 28.85 3.31
N SER A 89 6.24 28.73 2.32
CA SER A 89 6.67 28.77 0.91
C SER A 89 5.61 29.49 0.08
N GLU A 90 5.88 30.78 -0.14
CA GLU A 90 5.39 31.64 -1.24
C GLU A 90 4.01 32.30 -1.07
N ARG A 91 3.91 33.26 -0.15
CA ARG A 91 3.29 34.57 -0.49
C ARG A 91 4.28 35.39 -1.30
N GLY A 92 4.45 35.03 -2.56
CA GLY A 92 4.95 35.93 -3.59
C GLY A 92 3.73 36.48 -4.32
N GLY A 93 3.23 37.63 -3.87
CA GLY A 93 2.11 38.31 -4.50
C GLY A 93 2.48 38.77 -5.91
N VAL A 94 1.72 38.32 -6.90
CA VAL A 94 1.54 39.07 -8.14
C VAL A 94 0.04 39.25 -8.32
N ALA A 95 -0.39 40.49 -8.16
CA ALA A 95 -1.73 40.94 -8.46
C ALA A 95 -2.01 40.76 -9.96
N GLY A 96 -3.22 40.31 -10.32
CA GLY A 96 -3.67 40.42 -11.70
C GLY A 96 -4.81 39.48 -12.11
N ALA A 97 -6.00 40.07 -12.17
CA ALA A 97 -7.07 39.83 -13.13
C ALA A 97 -7.99 38.60 -12.96
N GLY A 98 -9.28 38.93 -12.81
CA GLY A 98 -10.41 38.00 -12.72
C GLY A 98 -10.62 37.13 -13.97
N GLY A 99 -11.39 36.07 -13.77
CA GLY A 99 -11.75 35.11 -14.81
C GLY A 99 -12.52 33.95 -14.23
N GLU A 100 -13.80 34.20 -14.00
CA GLU A 100 -14.95 33.29 -14.09
C GLU A 100 -14.89 31.89 -13.46
N GLU A 101 -15.86 31.72 -12.56
CA GLU A 101 -16.36 30.46 -12.04
C GLU A 101 -16.76 29.50 -13.16
N SER A 102 -16.39 28.23 -13.02
CA SER A 102 -17.23 27.13 -13.50
C SER A 102 -17.12 25.94 -12.56
N PRO A 103 -18.23 25.53 -11.93
CA PRO A 103 -18.29 24.40 -11.03
C PRO A 103 -18.17 23.10 -11.83
N VAL A 104 -17.29 22.22 -11.38
CA VAL A 104 -17.16 20.86 -11.92
C VAL A 104 -18.49 20.14 -11.71
N SER A 105 -19.16 19.81 -12.81
CA SER A 105 -20.44 19.10 -12.82
C SER A 105 -20.31 17.72 -12.15
N VAL A 106 -21.24 17.44 -11.24
CA VAL A 106 -21.39 16.16 -10.51
C VAL A 106 -21.69 14.97 -11.45
N SER A 107 -21.90 15.23 -12.75
CA SER A 107 -22.15 14.20 -13.77
C SER A 107 -20.91 13.38 -14.15
N ASP A 108 -19.70 13.83 -13.86
CA ASP A 108 -18.47 13.07 -14.19
C ASP A 108 -18.03 12.08 -13.08
N LEU A 109 -18.75 12.04 -11.96
CA LEU A 109 -18.49 11.10 -10.86
C LEU A 109 -19.25 9.75 -10.98
N ALA A 110 -20.21 9.65 -11.92
CA ALA A 110 -21.07 8.46 -12.05
C ALA A 110 -20.49 7.34 -12.95
N GLY A 111 -19.32 7.54 -13.58
CA GLY A 111 -18.72 6.58 -14.51
C GLY A 111 -17.77 5.52 -13.91
N GLN A 112 -17.57 5.50 -12.58
CA GLN A 112 -16.57 4.62 -11.93
C GLN A 112 -17.14 3.57 -10.97
N MET A 113 -18.44 3.30 -11.00
CA MET A 113 -19.09 2.30 -10.14
C MET A 113 -19.93 1.30 -10.96
N GLY A 114 -19.28 0.59 -11.88
CA GLY A 114 -19.96 -0.34 -12.79
C GLY A 114 -19.08 -1.49 -13.25
N GLU A 115 -18.53 -2.28 -12.32
CA GLU A 115 -18.13 -3.66 -12.61
C GLU A 115 -18.59 -4.54 -11.45
N VAL A 116 -19.92 -4.67 -11.35
CA VAL A 116 -20.56 -5.72 -10.57
C VAL A 116 -20.30 -7.02 -11.33
N VAL A 117 -19.47 -7.87 -10.75
CA VAL A 117 -19.37 -9.29 -11.09
C VAL A 117 -20.75 -9.89 -10.86
N GLN A 118 -21.53 -10.05 -11.92
CA GLN A 118 -22.71 -10.91 -11.90
C GLN A 118 -22.24 -12.36 -12.00
N ASP A 119 -22.01 -12.97 -10.83
CA ASP A 119 -22.10 -14.43 -10.70
C ASP A 119 -23.54 -14.82 -11.03
N HIS A 120 -23.75 -15.37 -12.23
CA HIS A 120 -24.97 -16.10 -12.55
C HIS A 120 -25.01 -17.39 -11.75
N VAL A 121 -25.47 -17.29 -10.50
CA VAL A 121 -26.07 -18.42 -9.79
C VAL A 121 -27.52 -18.48 -10.23
N THR A 122 -27.88 -19.48 -11.04
CA THR A 122 -29.27 -19.85 -11.30
C THR A 122 -29.70 -20.85 -10.23
N PRO A 123 -30.60 -20.52 -9.29
CA PRO A 123 -31.15 -21.51 -8.39
C PRO A 123 -32.50 -21.98 -8.94
N GLY A 124 -32.63 -23.29 -9.18
CA GLY A 124 -33.92 -23.97 -9.05
C GLY A 124 -34.40 -24.81 -10.23
N ARG A 125 -34.54 -26.11 -9.91
CA ARG A 125 -35.58 -27.04 -10.38
C ARG A 125 -35.31 -27.82 -11.68
N ILE A 126 -34.59 -28.93 -11.53
CA ILE A 126 -34.82 -30.13 -12.36
C ILE A 126 -35.92 -30.92 -11.65
N ALA A 127 -37.09 -30.99 -12.26
CA ALA A 127 -38.07 -32.03 -11.99
C ALA A 127 -38.18 -32.85 -13.28
N ASP A 128 -37.49 -33.99 -13.32
CA ASP A 128 -37.80 -35.04 -14.28
C ASP A 128 -38.91 -35.91 -13.68
N PRO A 129 -40.04 -36.11 -14.38
CA PRO A 129 -41.15 -36.93 -13.91
C PRO A 129 -41.01 -38.42 -14.25
N ASN A 130 -39.93 -38.85 -14.91
CA ASN A 130 -39.71 -40.25 -15.26
C ASN A 130 -38.51 -40.79 -14.49
N GLY A 131 -38.81 -41.47 -13.38
CA GLY A 131 -37.83 -42.19 -12.60
C GLY A 131 -37.17 -43.30 -13.42
N GLU A 132 -35.85 -43.22 -13.52
CA GLU A 132 -34.99 -44.40 -13.66
C GLU A 132 -33.87 -44.34 -12.62
N VAL A 133 -33.88 -45.33 -11.75
CA VAL A 133 -32.77 -45.68 -10.87
C VAL A 133 -31.67 -46.26 -11.74
N TYR A 134 -30.39 -45.88 -11.59
CA TYR A 134 -29.26 -46.83 -11.52
C TYR A 134 -27.91 -46.16 -11.21
N ARG A 135 -27.21 -46.83 -10.28
CA ARG A 135 -25.75 -46.97 -10.07
C ARG A 135 -24.99 -45.87 -9.31
N THR A 136 -24.78 -46.19 -8.04
CA THR A 136 -23.52 -46.02 -7.32
C THR A 136 -22.32 -46.29 -8.24
N GLY A 137 -21.50 -45.26 -8.45
CA GLY A 137 -20.23 -45.34 -9.16
C GLY A 137 -19.23 -44.38 -8.50
N ALA A 138 -18.43 -44.93 -7.59
CA ALA A 138 -17.17 -44.33 -7.21
C ALA A 138 -16.22 -44.48 -8.41
N GLU A 139 -15.97 -43.40 -9.16
CA GLU A 139 -14.75 -43.21 -9.96
C GLU A 139 -14.76 -41.86 -10.69
N ALA A 140 -13.56 -41.31 -10.88
CA ALA A 140 -13.23 -40.12 -11.68
C ALA A 140 -13.66 -38.75 -11.13
N ARG A 141 -13.09 -38.37 -9.97
CA ARG A 141 -12.66 -36.96 -9.79
C ARG A 141 -11.59 -36.68 -10.84
N ALA A 142 -12.00 -36.20 -12.02
CA ALA A 142 -11.10 -35.64 -13.00
C ALA A 142 -10.24 -34.61 -12.29
N SER A 143 -8.96 -34.92 -12.11
CA SER A 143 -7.97 -33.97 -11.62
C SER A 143 -8.05 -32.76 -12.53
N VAL A 144 -8.54 -31.62 -12.02
CA VAL A 144 -8.44 -30.33 -12.71
C VAL A 144 -6.94 -30.05 -12.81
N SER A 145 -6.34 -30.49 -13.91
CA SER A 145 -4.94 -30.23 -14.18
C SER A 145 -4.79 -28.72 -14.29
N LEU A 146 -4.10 -28.11 -13.35
CA LEU A 146 -3.73 -26.71 -13.41
C LEU A 146 -3.13 -26.43 -14.80
N PRO A 147 -3.48 -25.31 -15.46
CA PRO A 147 -2.99 -25.02 -16.80
C PRO A 147 -1.47 -25.13 -16.83
N LYS A 148 -0.94 -26.15 -17.51
CA LYS A 148 0.50 -26.29 -17.74
C LYS A 148 0.94 -25.02 -18.46
N TYR A 149 1.93 -24.33 -17.91
CA TYR A 149 2.49 -23.10 -18.48
C TYR A 149 2.92 -23.36 -19.93
N HIS A 150 2.07 -23.02 -20.89
CA HIS A 150 2.41 -23.16 -22.31
C HIS A 150 3.56 -22.19 -22.61
N PRO A 151 4.70 -22.65 -23.13
CA PRO A 151 5.89 -21.81 -23.30
C PRO A 151 5.62 -20.58 -24.18
N GLU A 152 4.68 -20.68 -25.12
CA GLU A 152 4.26 -19.54 -25.94
C GLU A 152 3.49 -18.48 -25.15
N ARG A 153 2.65 -18.86 -24.17
CA ARG A 153 1.96 -17.90 -23.30
C ARG A 153 2.95 -17.14 -22.41
N VAL A 154 4.00 -17.82 -21.93
CA VAL A 154 5.08 -17.17 -21.18
C VAL A 154 5.83 -16.17 -22.06
N ARG A 155 6.22 -16.57 -23.29
CA ARG A 155 6.87 -15.68 -24.26
C ARG A 155 5.99 -14.48 -24.62
N GLN A 156 4.69 -14.71 -24.84
CA GLN A 156 3.73 -13.64 -25.13
C GLN A 156 3.56 -12.71 -23.94
N GLY A 157 3.52 -13.23 -22.71
CA GLY A 157 3.48 -12.44 -21.48
C GLY A 157 4.75 -11.59 -21.27
N VAL A 158 5.93 -12.10 -21.60
CA VAL A 158 7.19 -11.34 -21.58
C VAL A 158 7.19 -10.26 -22.67
N LYS A 159 6.77 -10.60 -23.89
CA LYS A 159 6.63 -9.67 -25.01
C LYS A 159 5.66 -8.53 -24.66
N TRP A 160 4.52 -8.84 -24.05
CA TRP A 160 3.53 -7.87 -23.64
C TRP A 160 4.07 -6.92 -22.55
N ARG A 161 4.74 -7.47 -21.52
CA ARG A 161 5.43 -6.67 -20.49
C ARG A 161 6.49 -5.75 -21.10
N SER A 162 7.31 -6.25 -22.02
CA SER A 162 8.35 -5.45 -22.69
C SER A 162 7.77 -4.30 -23.54
N ARG A 163 6.69 -4.58 -24.29
CA ARG A 163 5.97 -3.57 -25.09
C ARG A 163 5.33 -2.51 -24.20
N ARG A 164 4.77 -2.90 -23.05
CA ARG A 164 4.18 -1.97 -22.07
C ARG A 164 5.24 -1.05 -21.46
N VAL A 165 6.43 -1.57 -21.15
CA VAL A 165 7.56 -0.76 -20.68
C VAL A 165 8.04 0.21 -21.76
N LYS A 166 8.20 -0.24 -23.01
CA LYS A 166 8.57 0.62 -24.14
C LYS A 166 7.55 1.72 -24.40
N ALA A 167 6.25 1.40 -24.37
CA ALA A 167 5.18 2.37 -24.55
C ALA A 167 5.20 3.45 -23.45
N LYS A 168 5.37 3.06 -22.17
CA LYS A 168 5.54 4.02 -21.07
C LYS A 168 6.78 4.89 -21.24
N ALA A 169 7.90 4.33 -21.67
CA ALA A 169 9.12 5.10 -21.91
C ALA A 169 8.93 6.16 -23.01
N VAL A 170 8.22 5.82 -24.09
CA VAL A 170 7.87 6.77 -25.16
C VAL A 170 6.93 7.87 -24.66
N GLN A 171 5.92 7.51 -23.86
CA GLN A 171 4.99 8.47 -23.26
C GLN A 171 5.71 9.44 -22.31
N VAL A 172 6.62 8.95 -21.48
CA VAL A 172 7.48 9.77 -20.60
C VAL A 172 8.37 10.71 -21.41
N LYS A 173 8.97 10.22 -22.51
CA LYS A 173 9.81 11.04 -23.40
C LYS A 173 8.99 12.16 -24.07
N ARG A 174 7.75 11.89 -24.47
CA ARG A 174 6.84 12.90 -25.05
C ARG A 174 6.38 13.93 -24.00
N ALA A 175 6.03 13.50 -22.79
CA ALA A 175 5.67 14.39 -21.70
C ALA A 175 6.84 15.30 -21.28
N ALA A 176 8.05 14.74 -21.20
CA ALA A 176 9.27 15.51 -20.94
C ALA A 176 9.53 16.56 -22.04
N LYS A 177 9.35 16.21 -23.32
CA LYS A 177 9.47 17.16 -24.43
C LYS A 177 8.39 18.24 -24.44
N ALA A 178 7.15 17.91 -24.06
CA ALA A 178 6.05 18.87 -23.98
C ALA A 178 6.28 19.91 -22.89
N ASN A 179 6.88 19.52 -21.75
CA ASN A 179 7.18 20.42 -20.64
C ASN A 179 8.37 21.37 -20.88
N ILE A 180 9.22 21.11 -21.88
CA ILE A 180 10.37 21.97 -22.22
C ILE A 180 9.92 23.24 -22.98
N LYS A 181 8.69 23.29 -23.51
CA LYS A 181 8.14 24.46 -24.24
C LYS A 181 7.36 25.46 -23.37
N ALA A 182 7.19 25.19 -22.08
CA ALA A 182 6.54 26.11 -21.14
C ALA A 182 7.60 26.75 -20.23
N SER A 183 8.30 27.75 -20.76
CA SER A 183 9.19 28.63 -20.01
C SER A 183 8.35 29.44 -19.01
N ASP A 184 8.31 28.98 -17.76
CA ASP A 184 7.96 29.74 -16.55
C ASP A 184 7.70 28.81 -15.35
N ARG A 185 7.74 27.48 -15.53
CA ARG A 185 7.73 26.58 -14.37
C ARG A 185 9.14 26.49 -13.80
N PRO A 186 9.35 26.80 -12.50
CA PRO A 186 10.66 26.66 -11.88
C PRO A 186 11.12 25.21 -12.04
N LEU A 187 12.37 25.03 -12.48
CA LEU A 187 12.99 23.73 -12.76
C LEU A 187 12.77 22.70 -11.64
N ALA A 188 12.66 23.17 -10.39
CA ALA A 188 12.32 22.37 -9.22
C ALA A 188 10.95 21.67 -9.32
N LYS A 189 9.88 22.36 -9.76
CA LYS A 189 8.53 21.78 -9.91
C LYS A 189 8.46 20.79 -11.07
N VAL A 190 9.16 21.07 -12.18
CA VAL A 190 9.25 20.15 -13.33
C VAL A 190 10.07 18.91 -12.96
N ALA A 191 11.17 19.07 -12.21
CA ALA A 191 11.94 17.96 -11.69
C ALA A 191 11.13 17.13 -10.69
N GLN A 192 10.42 17.75 -9.75
CA GLN A 192 9.53 17.06 -8.80
C GLN A 192 8.37 16.34 -9.49
N GLN A 193 7.74 16.93 -10.52
CA GLN A 193 6.71 16.25 -11.32
C GLN A 193 7.30 15.13 -12.18
N ALA A 194 8.47 15.31 -12.79
CA ALA A 194 9.13 14.25 -13.58
C ALA A 194 9.62 13.10 -12.68
N ILE A 195 10.07 13.40 -11.47
CA ILE A 195 10.38 12.45 -10.39
C ILE A 195 9.07 11.78 -9.94
N ALA A 196 7.98 12.52 -9.74
CA ALA A 196 6.69 11.94 -9.37
C ALA A 196 6.07 11.08 -10.49
N VAL A 197 6.35 11.38 -11.75
CA VAL A 197 5.96 10.59 -12.93
C VAL A 197 6.91 9.38 -13.12
N ARG A 198 8.18 9.47 -12.69
CA ARG A 198 9.16 8.36 -12.70
C ARG A 198 8.98 7.37 -11.55
N HIS A 199 8.61 7.85 -10.37
CA HIS A 199 8.38 7.00 -9.20
C HIS A 199 6.91 6.59 -9.18
N GLY A 200 6.66 5.29 -9.32
CA GLY A 200 5.34 4.68 -9.41
C GLY A 200 4.38 5.03 -8.27
N SER A 201 3.24 4.33 -8.22
CA SER A 201 2.21 4.50 -7.17
C SER A 201 2.80 4.57 -5.76
N ILE A 202 2.08 5.18 -4.80
CA ILE A 202 2.50 5.28 -3.38
C ILE A 202 3.04 3.93 -2.86
N SER A 203 2.35 2.84 -3.19
CA SER A 203 2.80 1.47 -2.92
C SER A 203 4.24 1.18 -3.37
N THR A 204 4.61 1.59 -4.58
CA THR A 204 5.97 1.38 -5.12
C THR A 204 7.00 2.23 -4.38
N ARG A 205 6.66 3.48 -4.07
CA ARG A 205 7.59 4.38 -3.36
C ARG A 205 7.85 3.89 -1.94
N PHE A 206 6.77 3.57 -1.23
CA PHE A 206 6.86 3.03 0.12
C PHE A 206 7.62 1.71 0.16
N ALA A 207 7.33 0.79 -0.77
CA ALA A 207 8.05 -0.47 -0.86
C ALA A 207 9.54 -0.29 -1.16
N VAL A 208 9.92 0.67 -2.02
CA VAL A 208 11.32 1.00 -2.28
C VAL A 208 11.98 1.59 -1.04
N ALA A 209 11.33 2.54 -0.36
CA ALA A 209 11.85 3.18 0.84
C ALA A 209 12.10 2.15 1.95
N LEU A 210 11.09 1.33 2.26
CA LEU A 210 11.21 0.20 3.20
C LEU A 210 12.36 -0.74 2.83
N SER A 211 12.47 -1.11 1.55
CA SER A 211 13.51 -2.05 1.10
C SER A 211 14.93 -1.47 1.13
N ARG A 212 15.10 -0.15 1.26
CA ARG A 212 16.41 0.50 1.30
C ARG A 212 16.84 0.89 2.70
N SER A 213 15.91 0.99 3.64
CA SER A 213 16.20 1.33 5.02
C SER A 213 16.76 0.14 5.78
N ARG A 214 17.88 0.38 6.47
CA ARG A 214 18.43 -0.55 7.43
C ARG A 214 17.54 -0.65 8.67
N THR A 215 17.02 0.47 9.16
CA THR A 215 16.08 0.52 10.28
C THR A 215 14.85 -0.35 10.02
N ALA A 216 14.25 -0.24 8.83
CA ALA A 216 13.11 -1.08 8.45
C ALA A 216 13.46 -2.56 8.43
N SER A 217 14.65 -2.90 7.92
CA SER A 217 15.16 -4.26 7.85
C SER A 217 15.37 -4.86 9.25
N GLU A 218 15.96 -4.11 10.18
CA GLU A 218 16.19 -4.53 11.56
C GLU A 218 14.88 -4.70 12.34
N VAL A 219 13.97 -3.73 12.22
CA VAL A 219 12.64 -3.81 12.86
C VAL A 219 11.85 -5.00 12.32
N PHE A 220 11.85 -5.18 10.99
CA PHE A 220 11.16 -6.30 10.35
C PHE A 220 11.77 -7.63 10.80
N ALA A 221 13.11 -7.78 10.79
CA ALA A 221 13.78 -9.02 11.17
C ALA A 221 13.50 -9.44 12.63
N GLY A 222 13.31 -8.48 13.52
CA GLY A 222 12.95 -8.74 14.93
C GLY A 222 11.45 -8.93 15.18
N ALA A 223 10.59 -8.88 14.16
CA ALA A 223 9.15 -9.01 14.34
C ALA A 223 8.70 -10.48 14.41
N ASP A 224 7.68 -10.75 15.22
CA ASP A 224 6.97 -12.02 15.19
C ASP A 224 5.95 -12.04 14.05
N LEU A 225 5.23 -10.94 13.87
CA LEU A 225 4.18 -10.79 12.87
C LEU A 225 4.25 -9.42 12.20
N VAL A 226 4.07 -9.41 10.88
CA VAL A 226 3.99 -8.18 10.08
C VAL A 226 2.62 -8.12 9.40
N PHE A 227 1.89 -7.05 9.66
CA PHE A 227 0.55 -6.84 9.15
C PHE A 227 0.50 -5.59 8.25
N PRO A 228 0.43 -5.77 6.91
CA PRO A 228 0.09 -4.67 6.02
C PRO A 228 -1.39 -4.31 6.17
N VAL A 229 -1.65 -3.12 6.72
CA VAL A 229 -2.99 -2.63 7.00
C VAL A 229 -3.78 -2.38 5.72
N ASP A 230 -3.11 -1.89 4.67
CA ASP A 230 -3.74 -1.49 3.42
C ASP A 230 -3.11 -2.20 2.20
N ALA A 231 -3.86 -2.26 1.09
CA ALA A 231 -3.43 -2.98 -0.12
C ALA A 231 -2.10 -2.46 -0.72
N ARG A 232 -1.79 -1.18 -0.52
CA ARG A 232 -0.58 -0.54 -1.06
C ARG A 232 0.65 -0.87 -0.20
N SER A 233 0.50 -1.14 1.10
CA SER A 233 1.61 -1.55 1.98
C SER A 233 2.02 -3.01 1.82
N GLN A 234 1.14 -3.87 1.30
CA GLN A 234 1.41 -5.31 1.05
C GLN A 234 2.67 -5.55 0.22
N ARG A 235 2.91 -4.72 -0.80
CA ARG A 235 4.11 -4.85 -1.64
C ARG A 235 5.40 -4.65 -0.85
N GLY A 236 5.41 -3.69 0.08
CA GLY A 236 6.55 -3.45 0.96
C GLY A 236 6.79 -4.63 1.89
N ALA A 237 5.73 -5.13 2.51
CA ALA A 237 5.75 -6.32 3.37
C ALA A 237 6.37 -7.52 2.65
N TRP A 238 5.91 -7.81 1.43
CA TRP A 238 6.39 -8.94 0.64
C TRP A 238 7.85 -8.80 0.23
N LEU A 239 8.32 -7.59 -0.11
CA LEU A 239 9.73 -7.38 -0.44
C LEU A 239 10.66 -7.60 0.75
N LEU A 240 10.24 -7.20 1.96
CA LEU A 240 11.01 -7.44 3.19
C LEU A 240 10.98 -8.93 3.58
N ALA A 241 9.83 -9.59 3.46
CA ALA A 241 9.69 -11.03 3.73
C ALA A 241 10.66 -11.89 2.91
N ARG A 242 10.90 -11.50 1.65
CA ARG A 242 11.87 -12.19 0.78
C ARG A 242 13.31 -12.11 1.27
N ARG A 243 13.63 -11.15 2.14
CA ARG A 243 14.97 -10.94 2.68
C ARG A 243 15.13 -11.49 4.09
N HIS A 244 14.03 -11.56 4.86
CA HIS A 244 14.05 -11.97 6.25
C HIS A 244 12.99 -13.06 6.48
N PRO A 245 13.38 -14.36 6.51
CA PRO A 245 12.45 -15.48 6.61
C PRO A 245 11.88 -15.76 8.02
N GLY A 246 11.91 -14.79 8.95
CA GLY A 246 11.48 -14.99 10.35
C GLY A 246 10.03 -14.59 10.66
N PRO A 247 9.59 -13.38 10.31
CA PRO A 247 8.26 -12.88 10.67
C PRO A 247 7.16 -13.49 9.81
N ASP A 248 5.99 -13.73 10.42
CA ASP A 248 4.80 -14.08 9.66
C ASP A 248 4.21 -12.84 8.99
N VAL A 249 4.31 -12.78 7.66
CA VAL A 249 3.67 -11.70 6.88
C VAL A 249 2.27 -12.13 6.48
N VAL A 250 1.27 -11.52 7.12
CA VAL A 250 -0.12 -11.96 7.00
C VAL A 250 -1.01 -10.85 6.47
N VAL A 251 -1.75 -11.15 5.40
CA VAL A 251 -2.67 -10.19 4.78
C VAL A 251 -4.10 -10.48 5.23
N GLY A 252 -4.76 -9.47 5.80
CA GLY A 252 -6.16 -9.52 6.22
C GLY A 252 -6.36 -9.96 7.68
N TYR A 253 -7.32 -9.31 8.35
CA TYR A 253 -7.58 -9.48 9.78
C TYR A 253 -7.84 -10.93 10.22
N PRO A 254 -8.69 -11.73 9.55
CA PRO A 254 -8.97 -13.09 10.01
C PRO A 254 -7.72 -13.98 10.00
N ALA A 255 -6.85 -13.79 9.00
CA ALA A 255 -5.60 -14.54 8.92
C ALA A 255 -4.62 -14.08 10.00
N ALA A 256 -4.51 -12.77 10.23
CA ALA A 256 -3.64 -12.21 11.26
C ALA A 256 -4.05 -12.69 12.65
N LYS A 257 -5.35 -12.68 12.99
CA LYS A 257 -5.88 -13.26 14.23
C LYS A 257 -5.46 -14.72 14.44
N ARG A 258 -5.59 -15.55 13.39
CA ARG A 258 -5.18 -16.96 13.47
C ARG A 258 -3.69 -17.11 13.72
N ALA A 259 -2.86 -16.33 13.03
CA ALA A 259 -1.41 -16.36 13.21
C ALA A 259 -1.00 -15.92 14.63
N LEU A 260 -1.61 -14.85 15.15
CA LEU A 260 -1.39 -14.37 16.53
C LEU A 260 -1.77 -15.44 17.56
N ARG A 261 -2.94 -16.06 17.43
CA ARG A 261 -3.36 -17.17 18.31
C ARG A 261 -2.40 -18.37 18.22
N ALA A 262 -1.97 -18.73 17.02
CA ALA A 262 -1.03 -19.84 16.81
C ALA A 262 0.35 -19.57 17.42
N ARG A 263 0.85 -18.32 17.37
CA ARG A 263 2.11 -17.94 18.03
C ARG A 263 1.99 -17.94 19.55
N ARG A 264 0.89 -17.42 20.09
CA ARG A 264 0.66 -17.39 21.54
C ARG A 264 0.51 -18.79 22.17
N ALA A 265 0.16 -19.79 21.37
CA ALA A 265 0.02 -21.17 21.81
C ALA A 265 1.34 -21.97 21.80
N ARG A 266 2.43 -21.39 21.28
CA ARG A 266 3.78 -21.99 21.28
C ARG A 266 4.58 -21.45 22.45
#